data_AF-A0A377HL57-F1
#
_entry.id   AF-A0A377HL57-F1
#
_cell.length_a   1.000
_cell.length_b   1.000
_cell.length_c   1.000
_cell.angle_alpha   90.00
_cell.angle_beta   90.00
_cell.angle_gamma   90.00
#
_symmetry.space_group_name_H-M   'P 1'
#
loop_
_entity.id
_entity.type
_entity.pdbx_description
1 polymer ?
#
loop_
_entity_poly.entity_id
_entity_poly.type
_entity_poly.pdbx_seq_one_letter_code
_entity_poly.pdbx_strand_id
1 'polypeptide(L)' 'MHFDSFSSFLAMGGYGAYVWSSFAITFAAMAWVALATHFTRRKLFKDIKNKVAREQRIKNAQKMENTL' A
#
# COMPACT_ATOMS: atom_id res chain seq x y z
N MET A 1 -30.10 -20.96 20.08
CA MET A 1 -29.15 -20.24 19.19
C MET A 1 -28.43 -19.23 20.07
N HIS A 2 -27.09 -19.19 20.12
CA HIS A 2 -26.35 -18.40 21.14
C HIS A 2 -26.48 -16.88 21.01
N PHE A 3 -27.07 -16.38 19.91
CA PHE A 3 -27.38 -14.98 19.69
C PHE A 3 -28.78 -14.88 19.09
N ASP A 4 -29.65 -14.11 19.74
CA ASP A 4 -31.05 -13.93 19.31
C ASP A 4 -31.21 -12.93 18.15
N SER A 5 -30.16 -12.16 17.83
CA SER A 5 -30.15 -11.22 16.71
C SER A 5 -28.73 -10.86 16.26
N PHE A 6 -28.60 -10.31 15.06
CA PHE A 6 -27.33 -9.74 14.57
C PHE A 6 -26.79 -8.62 15.48
N SER A 7 -27.68 -7.85 16.10
CA SER A 7 -27.31 -6.84 17.09
C SER A 7 -26.71 -7.47 18.36
N SER A 8 -27.25 -8.60 18.82
CA SER A 8 -26.72 -9.34 19.98
C SER A 8 -25.33 -9.91 19.69
N PHE A 9 -25.07 -10.29 18.43
CA PHE A 9 -23.74 -10.71 17.98
C PHE A 9 -22.74 -9.54 17.94
N LEU A 10 -23.15 -8.34 17.50
CA LEU A 10 -22.26 -7.17 17.53
C LEU A 10 -22.00 -6.68 18.96
N ALA A 11 -23.01 -6.71 19.82
CA ALA A 11 -22.91 -6.23 21.19
C ALA A 11 -22.20 -7.25 22.11
N MET A 12 -22.27 -8.55 21.81
CA MET A 12 -21.74 -9.67 22.62
C MET A 12 -21.94 -9.45 24.13
N GLY A 13 -23.17 -9.10 24.55
CA GLY A 13 -23.49 -8.88 25.97
C GLY A 13 -22.67 -7.78 26.68
N GLY A 14 -22.13 -6.82 25.93
CA GLY A 14 -21.30 -5.73 26.45
C GLY A 14 -19.81 -5.82 26.08
N TYR A 15 -19.34 -6.99 25.61
CA TYR A 15 -17.92 -7.18 25.25
C TYR A 15 -17.59 -6.89 23.79
N GLY A 16 -18.60 -6.72 22.93
CA GLY A 16 -18.42 -6.55 21.49
C GLY A 16 -17.51 -5.36 21.14
N ALA A 17 -17.61 -4.27 21.90
CA ALA A 17 -16.77 -3.08 21.70
C ALA A 17 -15.26 -3.40 21.77
N TYR A 18 -14.83 -4.25 22.71
CA TYR A 18 -13.43 -4.64 22.86
C TYR A 18 -12.95 -5.54 21.71
N VAL A 19 -13.80 -6.49 21.30
CA VAL A 19 -13.51 -7.42 20.20
C VAL A 19 -13.39 -6.65 18.89
N TRP A 20 -14.43 -5.90 18.52
CA TRP A 20 -14.44 -5.16 17.25
C TRP A 20 -13.37 -4.08 17.18
N SER A 21 -13.06 -3.41 18.30
CA SER A 21 -11.94 -2.45 18.33
C SER A 21 -10.60 -3.13 18.08
N SER A 22 -10.36 -4.30 18.68
CA SER A 22 -9.13 -5.08 18.46
C SER A 22 -9.02 -5.49 16.99
N PHE A 23 -10.09 -6.03 16.41
CA PHE A 23 -10.12 -6.37 14.98
C PHE A 23 -9.92 -5.14 14.09
N ALA A 24 -10.56 -4.02 14.40
CA ALA A 24 -10.41 -2.78 13.63
C ALA A 24 -8.97 -2.26 13.66
N ILE A 25 -8.31 -2.28 14.82
CA ILE A 25 -6.90 -1.87 14.97
C ILE A 25 -6.00 -2.81 14.16
N THR A 26 -6.19 -4.13 14.26
CA THR A 26 -5.42 -5.09 13.48
C THR A 26 -5.62 -4.88 11.98
N PHE A 27 -6.85 -4.71 11.53
CA PHE A 27 -7.17 -4.50 10.12
C PHE A 27 -6.57 -3.17 9.61
N ALA A 28 -6.62 -2.12 10.43
CA ALA A 28 -5.98 -0.84 10.14
C ALA A 28 -4.46 -0.98 10.02
N ALA A 29 -3.80 -1.71 10.93
CA ALA A 29 -2.37 -1.97 10.87
C ALA A 29 -1.99 -2.77 9.61
N MET A 30 -2.75 -3.81 9.27
CA MET A 30 -2.55 -4.58 8.04
C MET A 30 -2.72 -3.72 6.79
N ALA A 31 -3.79 -2.93 6.73
CA ALA A 31 -4.04 -2.00 5.63
C ALA A 31 -2.92 -0.97 5.50
N TRP A 32 -2.43 -0.45 6.61
CA TRP A 32 -1.31 0.49 6.63
C TRP A 32 -0.05 -0.11 6.02
N VAL A 33 0.33 -1.33 6.43
CA VAL A 33 1.50 -2.04 5.86
C VAL A 33 1.32 -2.33 4.37
N ALA A 34 0.13 -2.77 3.96
CA ALA A 34 -0.18 -3.04 2.56
C ALA A 34 -0.07 -1.76 1.70
N LEU A 35 -0.66 -0.65 2.17
CA LEU A 35 -0.58 0.65 1.51
C LEU A 35 0.86 1.16 1.44
N ALA A 36 1.59 1.11 2.55
CA ALA A 36 3.00 1.52 2.60
C ALA A 36 3.87 0.72 1.61
N THR A 37 3.63 -0.58 1.50
CA THR A 37 4.32 -1.46 0.53
C THR A 37 3.98 -1.05 -0.90
N HIS A 38 2.71 -0.80 -1.18
CA HIS A 38 2.23 -0.40 -2.51
C HIS A 38 2.83 0.94 -2.95
N PHE A 39 2.81 1.95 -2.07
CA PHE A 39 3.37 3.26 -2.36
C PHE A 39 4.89 3.21 -2.53
N THR A 40 5.59 2.46 -1.68
CA THR A 40 7.04 2.27 -1.79
C THR A 40 7.43 1.65 -3.12
N ARG A 41 6.74 0.56 -3.53
CA ARG A 41 6.96 -0.08 -4.83
C ARG A 41 6.74 0.89 -5.97
N ARG A 42 5.65 1.66 -5.96
CA ARG A 42 5.36 2.66 -7.01
C ARG A 42 6.43 3.74 -7.08
N LYS A 43 6.92 4.23 -5.93
CA LYS A 43 7.98 5.22 -5.87
C LYS A 43 9.28 4.68 -6.48
N LEU A 44 9.70 3.49 -6.08
CA LEU A 44 10.90 2.84 -6.63
C LEU A 44 10.79 2.64 -8.15
N PHE A 45 9.66 2.16 -8.66
CA PHE A 45 9.45 2.02 -10.10
C PHE A 45 9.52 3.36 -10.84
N LYS A 46 8.93 4.42 -10.27
CA LYS A 46 9.01 5.77 -10.85
C LYS A 46 10.45 6.28 -10.89
N ASP A 47 11.21 6.06 -9.81
CA ASP A 47 12.60 6.49 -9.72
C ASP A 47 13.49 5.76 -10.73
N ILE A 48 13.30 4.45 -10.91
CA ILE A 48 14.01 3.65 -11.92
C ILE A 48 13.68 4.15 -13.32
N LYS A 49 12.39 4.33 -13.66
CA LYS A 49 11.98 4.87 -14.97
C LYS A 49 12.64 6.24 -15.26
N ASN A 50 12.70 7.12 -14.28
CA ASN A 50 13.33 8.43 -14.41
C ASN A 50 14.86 8.36 -14.57
N LYS A 51 15.53 7.38 -13.97
CA LYS A 51 16.97 7.15 -14.17
C LYS A 51 17.25 6.64 -15.58
N VAL A 52 16.52 5.61 -16.03
CA VAL A 52 16.66 5.05 -17.39
C VAL A 52 16.40 6.11 -18.46
N ALA A 53 15.36 6.94 -18.30
CA ALA A 53 15.06 8.01 -19.23
C ALA A 53 16.20 9.06 -19.33
N ARG A 54 16.90 9.34 -18.23
CA ARG A 54 18.04 10.26 -18.21
C ARG A 54 19.25 9.66 -18.91
N GLU A 55 19.58 8.40 -18.60
CA GLU A 55 20.69 7.69 -19.25
C GLU A 55 20.48 7.59 -20.76
N GLN A 56 19.25 7.33 -21.21
CA GLN A 56 18.94 7.26 -22.63
C GLN A 56 19.17 8.59 -23.35
N ARG A 57 18.84 9.74 -22.71
CA ARG A 57 19.09 11.07 -23.28
C ARG A 57 20.57 11.35 -23.45
N ILE A 58 21.39 11.00 -22.45
CA ILE A 58 22.84 11.18 -22.49
C ILE A 58 23.45 10.31 -23.60
N LYS A 59 23.06 9.03 -23.68
CA LYS A 59 23.52 8.12 -24.75
C LYS A 59 23.13 8.62 -26.14
N ASN A 60 21.92 9.17 -26.31
CA ASN A 60 21.47 9.71 -27.58
C ASN A 60 22.29 10.96 -27.97
N ALA A 61 22.59 11.85 -27.02
CA ALA A 61 23.44 13.02 -27.28
C ALA A 61 24.87 12.62 -27.68
N GLN A 62 25.48 11.65 -26.98
CA GLN A 62 26.80 11.12 -27.33
C GLN A 62 26.83 10.45 -28.71
N LYS A 63 25.75 9.77 -29.11
CA LYS A 63 25.66 9.20 -30.45
C LYS A 63 25.66 10.28 -31.53
N MET A 64 24.94 11.39 -31.34
CA MET A 64 24.91 12.49 -32.31
C MET A 64 26.26 13.22 -32.43
N GLU A 65 27.02 13.32 -31.33
CA GLU A 65 28.37 13.90 -31.35
C GLU A 65 29.37 13.02 -32.11
N ASN A 66 29.25 11.69 -32.01
CA ASN A 66 30.11 10.74 -32.73
C ASN A 66 29.68 10.46 -34.18
N THR A 67 28.64 11.13 -34.70
CA THR A 67 28.23 11.02 -36.12
C THR A 67 28.54 12.27 -36.95
N LEU A 68 29.17 13.29 -36.36
CA LEU A 68 29.66 14.51 -37.02
C LEU A 68 31.17 14.43 -37.22
#